data_AF-A0A2E0TL25-F1
#
_entry.id   AF-A0A2E0TL25-F1
#
_cell.length_a   1.000
_cell.length_b   1.000
_cell.length_c   1.000
_cell.angle_alpha   90.00
_cell.angle_beta   90.00
_cell.angle_gamma   90.00
#
_symmetry.space_group_name_H-M   'P 1'
#
loop_
_entity.id
_entity.type
_entity.pdbx_description
1 polymer ?
#
loop_
_entity_poly.entity_id
_entity_poly.type
_entity_poly.pdbx_seq_one_letter_code
_entity_poly.pdbx_strand_id
1 'polypeptide(L)'
;MVAIAGLVGLRPAPEHVARVVSPPYDVIKPGSPLEARLEAEPASAFHVILGADPAAAIARLRDQGFLAPDDEPAYYVYEQRWADGSRTGVFLAVEVSDYAERQIIRHEKTFDEKVKGRIALAKQTGFNTGPVFLLAKDELGRTLSEAKQDEPLYAFRSEYGGGTDLHGIESRVWRVPAESPRGKAIAAALAPQRLYIADGHHRYHAALKGGQTHALAYVTDEAAILAYDRVVNGVVSFEEAKAKLDLAPASSFHTPPKHVFRLYHRSGVFDLAAKQVPDDVVGRLDCAILERELYPQLGLTHDHIVDPKHFDYYPESALGEMKAAVDRGDYELAIALHPVAREELMAVADAGLEDPDVVMPEKSTFFSPKIHTGLFLYRHTYA
;
A
#
# COMPACT_ATOMS: atom_id res chain seq x y z
N MET A 1 -4.97 17.68 -17.38
CA MET A 1 -3.89 16.73 -17.76
C MET A 1 -3.08 16.53 -16.51
N VAL A 2 -2.66 15.30 -16.21
CA VAL A 2 -1.83 15.08 -15.02
C VAL A 2 -0.49 15.79 -15.22
N ALA A 3 -0.24 16.81 -14.42
CA ALA A 3 1.06 17.48 -14.40
C ALA A 3 2.03 16.69 -13.52
N ILE A 4 3.24 16.47 -14.03
CA ILE A 4 4.32 15.80 -13.32
C ILE A 4 5.59 16.64 -13.37
N ALA A 5 6.46 16.46 -12.39
CA ALA A 5 7.80 17.03 -12.35
C ALA A 5 8.83 15.99 -11.91
N GLY A 6 10.09 16.22 -12.30
CA GLY A 6 11.21 15.43 -11.80
C GLY A 6 11.38 15.64 -10.29
N LEU A 7 11.78 14.59 -9.60
CA LEU A 7 12.07 14.63 -8.18
C LEU A 7 13.38 15.36 -7.92
N VAL A 8 13.39 16.18 -6.87
CA VAL A 8 14.57 16.79 -6.25
C VAL A 8 14.48 16.66 -4.74
N GLY A 9 15.60 16.50 -4.05
CA GLY A 9 15.60 16.28 -2.61
C GLY A 9 16.80 15.48 -2.13
N LEU A 10 16.55 14.40 -1.40
CA LEU A 10 17.58 13.50 -0.89
C LEU A 10 17.33 12.07 -1.37
N ARG A 11 18.39 11.33 -1.64
CA ARG A 11 18.32 9.91 -1.99
C ARG A 11 19.44 9.13 -1.29
N PRO A 12 19.31 7.80 -1.12
CA PRO A 12 20.39 7.00 -0.56
C PRO A 12 21.67 7.07 -1.39
N ALA A 13 22.82 7.05 -0.71
CA ALA A 13 24.07 6.68 -1.38
C ALA A 13 23.92 5.24 -1.94
N PRO A 14 24.33 4.95 -3.18
CA PRO A 14 24.11 3.65 -3.83
C PRO A 14 24.53 2.43 -2.99
N GLU A 15 25.67 2.51 -2.32
CA GLU A 15 26.23 1.48 -1.44
C GLU A 15 25.43 1.27 -0.14
N HIS A 16 24.48 2.16 0.17
CA HIS A 16 23.72 2.17 1.41
C HIS A 16 22.21 1.98 1.21
N VAL A 17 21.72 1.97 -0.04
CA VAL A 17 20.29 1.92 -0.36
C VAL A 17 19.56 0.81 0.41
N ALA A 18 20.10 -0.41 0.45
CA ALA A 18 19.48 -1.56 1.12
C ALA A 18 19.31 -1.38 2.64
N ARG A 19 20.18 -0.58 3.27
CA ARG A 19 20.14 -0.26 4.71
C ARG A 19 19.21 0.91 5.01
N VAL A 20 19.09 1.84 4.06
CA VAL A 20 18.28 3.05 4.20
C VAL A 20 16.81 2.76 3.95
N VAL A 21 16.47 1.95 2.96
CA VAL A 21 15.06 1.70 2.65
C VAL A 21 14.35 0.95 3.77
N SER A 22 13.05 1.21 3.93
CA SER A 22 12.17 0.50 4.87
C SER A 22 10.83 0.18 4.21
N PRO A 23 10.05 -0.78 4.76
CA PRO A 23 8.64 -0.89 4.43
C PRO A 23 7.87 0.41 4.76
N PRO A 24 6.72 0.67 4.12
CA PRO A 24 5.84 1.76 4.49
C PRO A 24 5.44 1.74 5.98
N TYR A 25 5.20 2.91 6.55
CA TYR A 25 4.85 3.07 7.97
C TYR A 25 3.64 2.23 8.41
N ASP A 26 2.69 1.99 7.51
CA ASP A 26 1.45 1.25 7.76
C ASP A 26 1.60 -0.28 7.60
N VAL A 27 2.80 -0.74 7.21
CA VAL A 27 3.19 -2.17 7.25
C VAL A 27 3.89 -2.49 8.59
N ILE A 28 4.52 -1.50 9.22
CA ILE A 28 5.32 -1.69 10.42
C ILE A 28 4.41 -1.66 11.65
N LYS A 29 4.07 -2.84 12.18
CA LYS A 29 3.22 -2.97 13.37
C LYS A 29 4.04 -2.67 14.66
N PRO A 30 3.50 -1.86 15.60
CA PRO A 30 4.14 -1.64 16.90
C PRO A 30 4.37 -2.94 17.67
N GLY A 31 5.53 -3.06 18.30
CA GLY A 31 5.98 -4.24 19.05
C GLY A 31 6.38 -5.45 18.18
N SER A 32 6.37 -5.32 16.85
CA SER A 32 6.69 -6.43 15.95
C SER A 32 8.20 -6.68 15.84
N PRO A 33 8.64 -7.92 15.49
CA PRO A 33 10.03 -8.19 15.17
C PRO A 33 10.58 -7.32 14.03
N LEU A 34 9.71 -6.94 13.08
CA LEU A 34 10.06 -6.03 11.99
C LEU A 34 10.40 -4.63 12.51
N GLU A 35 9.59 -4.06 13.39
CA GLU A 35 9.86 -2.76 14.02
C GLU A 35 11.20 -2.78 14.77
N ALA A 36 11.42 -3.77 15.64
CA ALA A 36 12.66 -3.88 16.42
C ALA A 36 13.91 -3.99 15.52
N ARG A 37 13.80 -4.73 14.40
CA ARG A 37 14.89 -4.83 13.41
C ARG A 37 15.18 -3.49 12.74
N LEU A 38 14.13 -2.76 12.33
CA LEU A 38 14.26 -1.47 11.65
C LEU A 38 14.78 -0.38 12.60
N GLU A 39 14.34 -0.39 13.86
CA GLU A 39 14.84 0.50 14.90
C GLU A 39 16.34 0.25 15.17
N ALA A 40 16.77 -1.01 15.18
CA ALA A 40 18.17 -1.39 15.38
C ALA A 40 19.10 -1.03 14.22
N GLU A 41 18.61 -0.79 13.01
CA GLU A 41 19.40 -0.33 11.86
C GLU A 41 19.45 1.22 11.85
N PRO A 42 20.58 1.85 12.22
CA PRO A 42 20.64 3.31 12.38
C PRO A 42 20.47 4.09 11.08
N ALA A 43 20.74 3.44 9.94
CA ALA A 43 20.57 4.03 8.61
C ALA A 43 19.13 4.00 8.10
N SER A 44 18.23 3.22 8.74
CA SER A 44 16.90 2.97 8.23
C SER A 44 16.03 4.22 8.17
N ALA A 45 15.26 4.35 7.09
CA ALA A 45 14.22 5.36 6.94
C ALA A 45 13.11 5.23 8.00
N PHE A 46 13.04 4.12 8.74
CA PHE A 46 12.22 3.97 9.94
C PHE A 46 12.38 5.16 10.90
N HIS A 47 13.63 5.58 11.16
CA HIS A 47 13.94 6.73 12.03
C HIS A 47 13.37 8.05 11.52
N VAL A 48 13.10 8.15 10.21
CA VAL A 48 12.49 9.32 9.57
C VAL A 48 10.96 9.22 9.60
N ILE A 49 10.36 8.04 9.42
CA ILE A 49 8.91 7.92 9.28
C ILE A 49 8.15 7.63 10.57
N LEU A 50 8.81 7.01 11.55
CA LEU A 50 8.24 6.56 12.83
C LEU A 50 9.13 6.90 14.04
N GLY A 51 10.38 7.34 13.82
CA GLY A 51 11.29 7.75 14.89
C GLY A 51 10.83 9.02 15.63
N ALA A 52 11.40 9.24 16.82
CA ALA A 52 11.01 10.34 17.70
C ALA A 52 11.36 11.75 17.17
N ASP A 53 12.45 11.88 16.42
CA ASP A 53 12.85 13.14 15.77
C ASP A 53 13.22 12.92 14.29
N PRO A 54 12.22 12.93 13.38
CA PRO A 54 12.42 12.78 11.95
C PRO A 54 13.43 13.75 11.32
N ALA A 55 13.45 15.01 11.77
CA ALA A 55 14.34 16.03 11.21
C ALA A 55 15.79 15.77 11.61
N ALA A 56 16.03 15.46 12.89
CA ALA A 56 17.36 15.06 13.35
C ALA A 56 17.83 13.74 12.70
N ALA A 57 16.90 12.80 12.46
CA ALA A 57 17.21 11.57 11.72
C ALA A 57 17.72 11.88 10.30
N ILE A 58 17.03 12.75 9.53
CA ILE A 58 17.49 13.15 8.19
C ILE A 58 18.86 13.83 8.25
N ALA A 59 19.07 14.76 9.20
CA ALA A 59 20.35 15.43 9.37
C ALA A 59 21.48 14.43 9.64
N ARG A 60 21.26 13.50 10.58
CA ARG A 60 22.20 12.41 10.90
C ARG A 60 22.51 11.54 9.68
N LEU A 61 21.49 11.11 8.94
CA LEU A 61 21.66 10.26 7.76
C LEU A 61 22.46 10.97 6.67
N ARG A 62 22.24 12.28 6.47
CA ARG A 62 23.02 13.08 5.53
C ARG A 62 24.46 13.25 5.99
N ASP A 63 24.67 13.65 7.25
CA ASP A 63 25.99 13.94 7.81
C ASP A 63 26.88 12.67 7.87
N GLN A 64 26.26 11.49 7.98
CA GLN A 64 26.93 10.18 7.94
C GLN A 64 27.08 9.60 6.52
N GLY A 65 26.64 10.31 5.47
CA GLY A 65 26.77 9.88 4.08
C GLY A 65 25.77 8.81 3.64
N PHE A 66 24.74 8.48 4.45
CA PHE A 66 23.67 7.58 4.05
C PHE A 66 22.71 8.20 3.04
N LEU A 67 22.49 9.52 3.13
CA LEU A 67 21.68 10.29 2.19
C LEU A 67 22.54 11.35 1.48
N ALA A 68 22.36 11.47 0.17
CA ALA A 68 22.99 12.48 -0.67
C ALA A 68 21.94 13.39 -1.31
N PRO A 69 22.24 14.69 -1.51
CA PRO A 69 21.37 15.59 -2.27
C PRO A 69 21.27 15.16 -3.74
N ASP A 70 20.08 15.30 -4.31
CA ASP A 70 19.83 15.21 -5.74
C ASP A 70 19.01 16.43 -6.17
N ASP A 71 19.68 17.42 -6.76
CA ASP A 71 19.12 18.73 -7.11
C ASP A 71 18.76 18.86 -8.59
N GLU A 72 19.14 17.91 -9.43
CA GLU A 72 18.71 17.88 -10.84
C GLU A 72 17.38 17.10 -10.93
N PRO A 73 16.30 17.71 -11.46
CA PRO A 73 15.02 17.03 -11.61
C PRO A 73 15.13 15.74 -12.41
N ALA A 74 14.77 14.61 -11.79
CA ALA A 74 14.82 13.30 -12.43
C ALA A 74 13.60 12.42 -12.07
N TYR A 75 13.25 11.53 -12.98
CA TYR A 75 12.36 10.40 -12.72
C TYR A 75 13.18 9.18 -12.33
N TYR A 76 12.64 8.30 -11.50
CA TYR A 76 13.34 7.07 -11.09
C TYR A 76 12.50 5.87 -11.46
N VAL A 77 12.86 5.21 -12.56
CA VAL A 77 12.19 3.97 -12.97
C VAL A 77 12.59 2.89 -12.00
N TYR A 78 11.61 2.25 -11.37
CA TYR A 78 11.79 1.27 -10.32
C TYR A 78 11.19 -0.07 -10.74
N GLU A 79 12.03 -1.09 -10.75
CA GLU A 79 11.64 -2.47 -10.98
C GLU A 79 11.76 -3.27 -9.67
N GLN A 80 10.68 -3.99 -9.36
CA GLN A 80 10.62 -4.98 -8.29
C GLN A 80 10.48 -6.35 -8.93
N ARG A 81 11.30 -7.30 -8.51
CA ARG A 81 11.23 -8.69 -8.94
C ARG A 81 11.16 -9.61 -7.72
N TRP A 82 10.27 -10.59 -7.82
CA TRP A 82 10.09 -11.66 -6.84
C TRP A 82 10.05 -13.01 -7.57
N ALA A 83 9.76 -14.09 -6.86
CA ALA A 83 9.97 -15.45 -7.37
C ALA A 83 9.16 -15.76 -8.65
N ASP A 84 7.92 -15.28 -8.72
CA ASP A 84 6.95 -15.59 -9.77
C ASP A 84 6.50 -14.37 -10.58
N GLY A 85 7.15 -13.21 -10.39
CA GLY A 85 6.77 -12.01 -11.12
C GLY A 85 7.73 -10.82 -10.97
N SER A 86 7.39 -9.77 -11.70
CA SER A 86 8.02 -8.46 -11.60
C SER A 86 7.00 -7.36 -11.83
N ARG A 87 7.31 -6.17 -11.32
CA ARG A 87 6.56 -4.94 -11.58
C ARG A 87 7.52 -3.81 -11.91
N THR A 88 7.24 -3.05 -12.96
CA THR A 88 7.96 -1.80 -13.26
C THR A 88 7.06 -0.58 -13.12
N GLY A 89 7.55 0.45 -12.47
CA GLY A 89 6.91 1.76 -12.41
C GLY A 89 7.93 2.88 -12.37
N VAL A 90 7.46 4.10 -12.10
CA VAL A 90 8.30 5.29 -12.08
C VAL A 90 7.97 6.17 -10.88
N PHE A 91 9.01 6.57 -10.15
CA PHE A 91 8.91 7.63 -9.16
C PHE A 91 9.02 9.00 -9.80
N LEU A 92 8.11 9.89 -9.43
CA LEU A 92 7.99 11.26 -9.92
C LEU A 92 7.26 12.14 -8.90
N ALA A 93 7.32 13.45 -9.09
CA ALA A 93 6.45 14.38 -8.37
C ALA A 93 5.16 14.54 -9.18
N VAL A 94 4.01 14.20 -8.62
CA VAL A 94 2.71 14.44 -9.26
C VAL A 94 2.09 15.70 -8.70
N GLU A 95 1.49 16.53 -9.54
CA GLU A 95 0.75 17.71 -9.10
C GLU A 95 -0.39 17.31 -8.13
N VAL A 96 -0.51 18.09 -7.07
CA VAL A 96 -1.57 17.95 -6.08
C VAL A 96 -2.73 18.84 -6.53
N SER A 97 -3.82 18.23 -6.94
CA SER A 97 -5.03 18.89 -7.41
C SER A 97 -6.24 18.46 -6.57
N ASP A 98 -7.28 19.29 -6.59
CA ASP A 98 -8.54 18.92 -5.95
C ASP A 98 -9.15 17.69 -6.65
N TYR A 99 -9.77 16.79 -5.89
CA TYR A 99 -10.42 15.60 -6.46
C TYR A 99 -11.50 15.96 -7.51
N ALA A 100 -12.11 17.16 -7.42
CA ALA A 100 -13.04 17.68 -8.41
C ALA A 100 -12.41 17.84 -9.81
N GLU A 101 -11.09 17.95 -9.92
CA GLU A 101 -10.39 18.01 -11.22
C GLU A 101 -10.27 16.63 -11.89
N ARG A 102 -10.54 15.54 -11.16
CA ARG A 102 -10.56 14.16 -11.68
C ARG A 102 -9.26 13.70 -12.33
N GLN A 103 -8.13 14.31 -11.97
CA GLN A 103 -6.80 13.89 -12.43
C GLN A 103 -6.28 12.72 -11.59
N ILE A 104 -6.46 12.82 -10.27
CA ILE A 104 -6.16 11.78 -9.29
C ILE A 104 -7.47 11.27 -8.70
N ILE A 105 -7.72 9.97 -8.84
CA ILE A 105 -8.99 9.32 -8.50
C ILE A 105 -8.79 8.48 -7.24
N ARG A 106 -9.63 8.72 -6.23
CA ARG A 106 -9.66 7.94 -4.99
C ARG A 106 -10.79 6.92 -5.02
N HIS A 107 -10.65 5.86 -4.24
CA HIS A 107 -11.70 4.85 -4.04
C HIS A 107 -11.83 4.44 -2.56
N GLU A 108 -11.17 5.15 -1.65
CA GLU A 108 -11.21 4.91 -0.20
C GLU A 108 -11.33 6.27 0.50
N LYS A 109 -11.98 6.27 1.67
CA LYS A 109 -12.03 7.43 2.58
C LYS A 109 -10.67 7.65 3.25
N THR A 110 -10.49 8.86 3.76
CA THR A 110 -9.29 9.24 4.51
C THR A 110 -9.63 9.69 5.91
N PHE A 111 -8.79 9.34 6.86
CA PHE A 111 -8.95 9.70 8.26
C PHE A 111 -8.14 10.91 8.69
N ASP A 112 -8.80 11.81 9.40
CA ASP A 112 -8.21 13.07 9.88
C ASP A 112 -6.94 12.88 10.69
N GLU A 113 -6.87 11.89 11.59
CA GLU A 113 -5.68 11.65 12.42
C GLU A 113 -4.47 11.23 11.59
N LYS A 114 -4.65 10.27 10.67
CA LYS A 114 -3.60 9.82 9.76
C LYS A 114 -3.12 10.97 8.87
N VAL A 115 -4.05 11.78 8.36
CA VAL A 115 -3.75 12.96 7.54
C VAL A 115 -2.95 14.00 8.32
N LYS A 116 -3.38 14.35 9.53
CA LYS A 116 -2.67 15.31 10.42
C LYS A 116 -1.24 14.85 10.72
N GLY A 117 -1.06 13.56 11.02
CA GLY A 117 0.26 12.99 11.28
C GLY A 117 1.21 13.09 10.07
N ARG A 118 0.70 12.88 8.85
CA ARG A 118 1.50 13.04 7.62
C ARG A 118 1.82 14.51 7.31
N ILE A 119 0.87 15.44 7.54
CA ILE A 119 1.14 16.88 7.41
C ILE A 119 2.22 17.33 8.39
N ALA A 120 2.14 16.89 9.66
CA ALA A 120 3.13 17.21 10.68
C ALA A 120 4.52 16.70 10.30
N LEU A 121 4.62 15.44 9.85
CA LEU A 121 5.87 14.86 9.38
C LEU A 121 6.47 15.63 8.19
N ALA A 122 5.65 15.97 7.20
CA ALA A 122 6.11 16.73 6.04
C ALA A 122 6.57 18.15 6.39
N LYS A 123 5.90 18.81 7.35
CA LYS A 123 6.29 20.14 7.87
C LYS A 123 7.60 20.08 8.68
N GLN A 124 7.74 19.06 9.53
CA GLN A 124 8.93 18.89 10.36
C GLN A 124 10.17 18.58 9.52
N THR A 125 10.03 17.74 8.50
CA THR A 125 11.16 17.28 7.69
C THR A 125 11.45 18.16 6.48
N GLY A 126 10.42 18.80 5.91
CA GLY A 126 10.50 19.43 4.59
C GLY A 126 10.45 18.43 3.43
N PHE A 127 10.13 17.15 3.68
CA PHE A 127 10.13 16.09 2.66
C PHE A 127 8.85 15.25 2.67
N ASN A 128 8.44 14.78 1.49
CA ASN A 128 7.60 13.59 1.39
C ASN A 128 8.52 12.36 1.41
N THR A 129 8.28 11.47 2.37
CA THR A 129 9.17 10.36 2.68
C THR A 129 8.71 9.02 2.11
N GLY A 130 7.43 8.91 1.74
CA GLY A 130 6.84 7.74 1.10
C GLY A 130 5.90 8.12 -0.05
N PRO A 131 5.88 7.35 -1.14
CA PRO A 131 5.12 7.68 -2.35
C PRO A 131 3.63 7.47 -2.18
N VAL A 132 2.82 8.21 -2.93
CA VAL A 132 1.47 7.76 -3.30
C VAL A 132 1.63 6.73 -4.42
N PHE A 133 1.11 5.52 -4.23
CA PHE A 133 1.11 4.49 -5.26
C PHE A 133 -0.10 4.75 -6.16
N LEU A 134 0.17 5.14 -7.40
CA LEU A 134 -0.79 5.47 -8.44
C LEU A 134 -0.79 4.42 -9.56
N LEU A 135 -1.99 4.12 -10.06
CA LEU A 135 -2.21 3.28 -11.22
C LEU A 135 -2.57 4.11 -12.44
N ALA A 136 -1.82 3.89 -13.50
CA ALA A 136 -2.14 4.30 -14.86
C ALA A 136 -3.21 3.36 -15.45
N LYS A 137 -4.08 3.91 -16.30
CA LYS A 137 -5.04 3.10 -17.06
C LYS A 137 -4.40 2.52 -18.31
N ASP A 138 -3.63 3.34 -19.00
CA ASP A 138 -3.00 3.00 -20.27
C ASP A 138 -1.59 2.44 -20.05
N GLU A 139 -1.11 1.64 -20.99
CA GLU A 139 0.17 0.94 -20.87
C GLU A 139 1.37 1.90 -20.79
N LEU A 140 2.28 1.61 -19.86
CA LEU A 140 3.56 2.30 -19.68
C LEU A 140 4.76 1.41 -20.01
N GLY A 141 4.55 0.11 -20.15
CA GLY A 141 5.62 -0.90 -20.26
C GLY A 141 6.68 -0.60 -21.31
N ARG A 142 6.30 -0.13 -22.51
CA ARG A 142 7.27 0.26 -23.55
C ARG A 142 8.15 1.43 -23.11
N THR A 143 7.53 2.52 -22.65
CA THR A 143 8.23 3.73 -22.23
C THR A 143 9.17 3.46 -21.06
N LEU A 144 8.72 2.66 -20.09
CA LEU A 144 9.54 2.29 -18.94
C LEU A 144 10.67 1.33 -19.34
N SER A 145 10.45 0.39 -20.27
CA SER A 145 11.51 -0.49 -20.80
C SER A 145 12.61 0.29 -21.54
N GLU A 146 12.24 1.29 -22.34
CA GLU A 146 13.18 2.19 -23.01
C GLU A 146 13.98 3.07 -22.02
N ALA A 147 13.46 3.27 -20.81
CA ALA A 147 14.13 4.02 -19.75
C ALA A 147 15.16 3.19 -18.94
N LYS A 148 15.12 1.85 -19.05
CA LYS A 148 15.99 0.90 -18.31
C LYS A 148 17.27 0.50 -19.07
N GLN A 149 17.69 1.26 -20.07
CA GLN A 149 18.77 0.84 -20.99
C GLN A 149 20.18 1.07 -20.45
N ASP A 150 20.34 1.93 -19.44
CA ASP A 150 21.63 2.22 -18.82
C ASP A 150 21.83 1.35 -17.56
N GLU A 151 23.00 1.42 -16.93
CA GLU A 151 23.24 0.74 -15.65
C GLU A 151 22.31 1.31 -14.56
N PRO A 152 21.63 0.47 -13.76
CA PRO A 152 20.80 0.97 -12.68
C PRO A 152 21.62 1.72 -11.63
N LEU A 153 21.07 2.84 -11.14
CA LEU A 153 21.60 3.60 -10.00
C LEU A 153 21.62 2.74 -8.73
N TYR A 154 20.58 1.92 -8.53
CA TYR A 154 20.47 1.00 -7.41
C TYR A 154 20.19 -0.40 -7.89
N ALA A 155 20.88 -1.39 -7.33
CA ALA A 155 20.56 -2.80 -7.45
C ALA A 155 20.75 -3.46 -6.08
N PHE A 156 19.67 -3.89 -5.45
CA PHE A 156 19.72 -4.48 -4.11
C PHE A 156 18.60 -5.51 -3.90
N ARG A 157 18.74 -6.31 -2.85
CA ARG A 157 17.71 -7.25 -2.39
C ARG A 157 17.36 -6.90 -0.95
N SER A 158 16.07 -6.77 -0.65
CA SER A 158 15.58 -6.41 0.69
C SER A 158 15.49 -7.63 1.60
N GLU A 159 16.12 -7.56 2.77
CA GLU A 159 16.22 -8.68 3.71
C GLU A 159 15.59 -8.29 5.05
N TYR A 160 14.27 -8.18 5.09
CA TYR A 160 13.52 -7.78 6.29
C TYR A 160 13.15 -8.95 7.22
N GLY A 161 13.09 -10.19 6.70
CA GLY A 161 12.53 -11.34 7.43
C GLY A 161 11.00 -11.38 7.30
N GLY A 162 10.30 -11.67 8.40
CA GLY A 162 8.82 -11.74 8.41
C GLY A 162 8.13 -10.39 8.59
N GLY A 163 6.80 -10.37 8.49
CA GLY A 163 5.95 -9.20 8.76
C GLY A 163 5.87 -8.16 7.64
N THR A 164 6.43 -8.44 6.46
CA THR A 164 6.31 -7.60 5.27
C THR A 164 6.40 -8.42 3.99
N ASP A 165 5.67 -8.01 2.96
CA ASP A 165 5.75 -8.54 1.60
C ASP A 165 6.98 -8.05 0.82
N LEU A 166 7.80 -7.20 1.44
CA LEU A 166 9.04 -6.67 0.86
C LEU A 166 10.27 -7.55 1.14
N HIS A 167 10.15 -8.67 1.86
CA HIS A 167 11.29 -9.56 2.07
C HIS A 167 11.63 -10.36 0.81
N GLY A 168 12.91 -10.41 0.46
CA GLY A 168 13.43 -11.14 -0.70
C GLY A 168 13.19 -10.46 -2.04
N ILE A 169 12.64 -9.23 -2.06
CA ILE A 169 12.39 -8.49 -3.31
C ILE A 169 13.70 -7.96 -3.88
N GLU A 170 13.97 -8.32 -5.12
CA GLU A 170 15.06 -7.74 -5.91
C GLU A 170 14.60 -6.41 -6.49
N SER A 171 15.35 -5.35 -6.20
CA SER A 171 15.01 -3.97 -6.53
C SER A 171 16.08 -3.36 -7.42
N ARG A 172 15.66 -2.83 -8.58
CA ARG A 172 16.52 -2.08 -9.49
C ARG A 172 15.93 -0.71 -9.79
N VAL A 173 16.75 0.34 -9.74
CA VAL A 173 16.29 1.72 -9.96
C VAL A 173 17.17 2.41 -10.98
N TRP A 174 16.58 3.03 -11.99
CA TRP A 174 17.27 3.83 -13.01
C TRP A 174 16.89 5.29 -12.86
N ARG A 175 17.89 6.16 -12.75
CA ARG A 175 17.70 7.61 -12.72
C ARG A 175 17.62 8.14 -14.15
N VAL A 176 16.54 8.84 -14.46
CA VAL A 176 16.26 9.40 -15.79
C VAL A 176 16.08 10.91 -15.63
N PRO A 177 17.05 11.75 -16.06
CA PRO A 177 16.90 13.20 -16.03
C PRO A 177 15.60 13.63 -16.75
N ALA A 178 14.81 14.51 -16.12
CA ALA A 178 13.47 14.85 -16.61
C ALA A 178 13.51 15.47 -18.02
N GLU A 179 14.56 16.26 -18.30
CA GLU A 179 14.75 16.93 -19.59
C GLU A 179 15.38 16.04 -20.68
N SER A 180 15.82 14.83 -20.34
CA SER A 180 16.34 13.88 -21.33
C SER A 180 15.24 13.41 -22.30
N PRO A 181 15.58 12.88 -23.49
CA PRO A 181 14.58 12.32 -24.40
C PRO A 181 13.69 11.25 -23.75
N ARG A 182 14.27 10.37 -22.91
CA ARG A 182 13.55 9.34 -22.15
C ARG A 182 12.64 9.96 -21.08
N GLY A 183 13.12 11.01 -20.39
CA GLY A 183 12.30 11.74 -19.41
C GLY A 183 11.08 12.40 -20.05
N LYS A 184 11.26 13.06 -21.20
CA LYS A 184 10.16 13.67 -21.97
C LYS A 184 9.15 12.63 -22.46
N ALA A 185 9.61 11.44 -22.84
CA ALA A 185 8.73 10.33 -23.22
C ALA A 185 7.88 9.83 -22.04
N ILE A 186 8.45 9.72 -20.84
CA ILE A 186 7.70 9.39 -19.61
C ILE A 186 6.61 10.43 -19.34
N ALA A 187 6.96 11.73 -19.40
CA ALA A 187 5.99 12.81 -19.17
C ALA A 187 4.87 12.81 -20.21
N ALA A 188 5.18 12.60 -21.48
CA ALA A 188 4.19 12.52 -22.55
C ALA A 188 3.24 11.32 -22.39
N ALA A 189 3.74 10.17 -21.92
CA ALA A 189 2.93 8.97 -21.69
C ALA A 189 1.94 9.14 -20.53
N LEU A 190 2.26 9.97 -19.53
CA LEU A 190 1.43 10.18 -18.34
C LEU A 190 0.46 11.36 -18.46
N ALA A 191 0.82 12.41 -19.22
CA ALA A 191 0.02 13.63 -19.36
C ALA A 191 -1.48 13.42 -19.72
N PRO A 192 -1.86 12.50 -20.65
CA PRO A 192 -3.26 12.31 -21.02
C PRO A 192 -4.04 11.44 -20.01
N GLN A 193 -3.36 10.76 -19.09
CA GLN A 193 -3.98 9.76 -18.24
C GLN A 193 -4.72 10.39 -17.05
N ARG A 194 -5.63 9.59 -16.47
CA ARG A 194 -6.06 9.75 -15.08
C ARG A 194 -5.36 8.70 -14.24
N LEU A 195 -4.98 9.05 -13.03
CA LEU A 195 -4.27 8.15 -12.13
C LEU A 195 -5.15 7.76 -10.95
N TYR A 196 -5.23 6.47 -10.66
CA TYR A 196 -6.03 5.91 -9.57
C TYR A 196 -5.12 5.66 -8.38
N ILE A 197 -5.49 6.14 -7.19
CA ILE A 197 -4.71 5.85 -5.98
C ILE A 197 -4.91 4.38 -5.64
N ALA A 198 -3.88 3.54 -5.83
CA ALA A 198 -3.86 2.18 -5.32
C ALA A 198 -3.57 2.16 -3.82
N ASP A 199 -2.57 2.92 -3.39
CA ASP A 199 -2.20 3.02 -1.99
C ASP A 199 -1.73 4.43 -1.68
N GLY A 200 -2.03 4.91 -0.48
CA GLY A 200 -1.59 6.22 0.00
C GLY A 200 -2.63 7.32 -0.12
N HIS A 201 -3.92 7.00 -0.01
CA HIS A 201 -5.01 7.99 0.05
C HIS A 201 -4.74 9.04 1.13
N HIS A 202 -4.30 8.61 2.32
CA HIS A 202 -3.88 9.52 3.41
C HIS A 202 -2.67 10.39 3.03
N ARG A 203 -1.72 9.87 2.24
CA ARG A 203 -0.52 10.62 1.82
C ARG A 203 -0.90 11.71 0.80
N TYR A 204 -1.71 11.37 -0.19
CA TYR A 204 -2.20 12.34 -1.17
C TYR A 204 -3.08 13.40 -0.50
N HIS A 205 -4.01 12.98 0.36
CA HIS A 205 -4.89 13.91 1.06
C HIS A 205 -4.14 14.82 2.02
N ALA A 206 -3.06 14.34 2.65
CA ALA A 206 -2.17 15.16 3.45
C ALA A 206 -1.40 16.18 2.61
N ALA A 207 -0.94 15.83 1.41
CA ALA A 207 -0.32 16.78 0.49
C ALA A 207 -1.33 17.88 0.09
N LEU A 208 -2.56 17.49 -0.27
CA LEU A 208 -3.66 18.40 -0.62
C LEU A 208 -4.03 19.35 0.53
N LYS A 209 -4.36 18.81 1.71
CA LYS A 209 -4.71 19.62 2.89
C LYS A 209 -3.52 20.41 3.44
N GLY A 210 -2.30 19.92 3.21
CA GLY A 210 -1.07 20.59 3.57
C GLY A 210 -0.70 21.77 2.67
N GLY A 211 -1.37 21.93 1.52
CA GLY A 211 -1.07 22.97 0.53
C GLY A 211 0.19 22.72 -0.29
N GLN A 212 0.61 21.45 -0.43
CA GLN A 212 1.75 21.09 -1.26
C GLN A 212 1.37 21.24 -2.74
N THR A 213 2.31 21.70 -3.57
CA THR A 213 2.08 21.79 -5.03
C THR A 213 2.18 20.42 -5.71
N HIS A 214 3.08 19.57 -5.22
CA HIS A 214 3.32 18.23 -5.74
C HIS A 214 3.55 17.23 -4.60
N ALA A 215 3.21 15.97 -4.85
CA ALA A 215 3.45 14.84 -3.95
C ALA A 215 4.40 13.84 -4.60
N LEU A 216 5.25 13.20 -3.78
CA LEU A 216 6.00 12.02 -4.22
C LEU A 216 5.02 10.91 -4.61
N ALA A 217 5.15 10.39 -5.83
CA ALA A 217 4.34 9.28 -6.33
C ALA A 217 5.21 8.19 -6.94
N TYR A 218 4.67 6.97 -6.94
CA TYR A 218 5.12 5.84 -7.75
C TYR A 218 3.97 5.47 -8.69
N VAL A 219 4.19 5.55 -10.00
CA VAL A 219 3.17 5.31 -11.02
C VAL A 219 3.50 4.07 -11.84
N THR A 220 2.51 3.22 -12.07
CA THR A 220 2.64 2.01 -12.91
C THR A 220 1.28 1.61 -13.47
N ASP A 221 1.26 0.87 -14.57
CA ASP A 221 0.10 0.22 -15.17
C ASP A 221 -0.07 -1.24 -14.71
N GLU A 222 0.84 -1.73 -13.87
CA GLU A 222 0.91 -3.09 -13.36
C GLU A 222 0.66 -3.12 -11.84
N ALA A 223 -0.29 -3.92 -11.37
CA ALA A 223 -0.45 -4.16 -9.93
C ALA A 223 -1.12 -5.49 -9.63
N ALA A 224 -0.51 -6.25 -8.73
CA ALA A 224 -1.16 -7.37 -8.08
C ALA A 224 -1.98 -6.86 -6.89
N ILE A 225 -3.28 -7.15 -6.89
CA ILE A 225 -4.18 -6.93 -5.76
C ILE A 225 -4.38 -8.28 -5.10
N LEU A 226 -3.84 -8.43 -3.90
CA LEU A 226 -4.03 -9.62 -3.07
C LEU A 226 -5.24 -9.45 -2.17
N ALA A 227 -5.75 -10.59 -1.70
CA ALA A 227 -6.75 -10.59 -0.66
C ALA A 227 -6.18 -9.94 0.60
N TYR A 228 -7.04 -9.18 1.28
CA TYR A 228 -6.73 -8.64 2.59
C TYR A 228 -7.56 -9.43 3.60
N ASP A 229 -6.96 -10.50 4.10
CA ASP A 229 -7.58 -11.47 4.97
C ASP A 229 -7.67 -10.97 6.41
N ARG A 230 -8.51 -11.62 7.22
CA ARG A 230 -8.89 -11.14 8.56
C ARG A 230 -8.70 -12.23 9.60
N VAL A 231 -8.26 -11.88 10.80
CA VAL A 231 -8.36 -12.73 12.01
C VAL A 231 -9.25 -12.03 13.03
N VAL A 232 -10.08 -12.80 13.72
CA VAL A 232 -11.20 -12.27 14.49
C VAL A 232 -11.40 -12.99 15.82
N ASN A 233 -11.65 -12.22 16.88
CA ASN A 233 -12.33 -12.65 18.10
C ASN A 233 -13.71 -11.98 18.13
N GLY A 234 -14.75 -12.76 17.86
CA GLY A 234 -16.12 -12.27 17.92
C GLY A 234 -16.54 -11.92 19.36
N VAL A 235 -17.53 -11.05 19.49
CA VAL A 235 -18.27 -10.90 20.76
C VAL A 235 -19.14 -12.14 20.99
N VAL A 236 -19.67 -12.69 19.89
CA VAL A 236 -20.32 -14.00 19.84
C VAL A 236 -19.27 -15.01 19.38
N SER A 237 -19.14 -16.13 20.11
CA SER A 237 -18.17 -17.17 19.75
C SER A 237 -18.51 -17.79 18.40
N PHE A 238 -17.48 -18.29 17.71
CA PHE A 238 -17.66 -18.95 16.43
C PHE A 238 -18.56 -20.18 16.56
N GLU A 239 -18.47 -20.95 17.64
CA GLU A 239 -19.35 -22.12 17.86
C GLU A 239 -20.82 -21.73 17.98
N GLU A 240 -21.16 -20.59 18.61
CA GLU A 240 -22.54 -20.11 18.63
C GLU A 240 -22.96 -19.57 17.25
N ALA A 241 -22.11 -18.76 16.60
CA ALA A 241 -22.38 -18.19 15.28
C ALA A 241 -22.57 -19.28 14.21
N LYS A 242 -21.77 -20.34 14.28
CA LYS A 242 -21.80 -21.50 13.37
C LYS A 242 -23.17 -22.16 13.29
N ALA A 243 -23.95 -22.18 14.38
CA ALA A 243 -25.30 -22.73 14.37
C ALA A 243 -26.30 -21.93 13.50
N LYS A 244 -25.96 -20.68 13.14
CA LYS A 244 -26.77 -19.75 12.34
C LYS A 244 -26.24 -19.62 10.90
N LEU A 245 -25.09 -20.21 10.61
CA LEU A 245 -24.40 -20.11 9.32
C LEU A 245 -24.56 -21.42 8.53
N ASP A 246 -24.75 -21.28 7.22
CA ASP A 246 -24.77 -22.43 6.30
C ASP A 246 -23.34 -22.73 5.85
N LEU A 247 -22.64 -23.52 6.67
CA LEU A 247 -21.22 -23.82 6.50
C LEU A 247 -21.00 -25.19 5.86
N ALA A 248 -20.26 -25.20 4.76
CA ALA A 248 -19.79 -26.43 4.13
C ALA A 248 -18.37 -26.77 4.63
N PRO A 249 -18.05 -28.03 4.98
CA PRO A 249 -16.67 -28.40 5.30
C PRO A 249 -15.72 -28.19 4.12
N ALA A 250 -14.52 -27.67 4.38
CA ALA A 250 -13.45 -27.52 3.40
C ALA A 250 -12.21 -28.33 3.81
N SER A 251 -11.38 -28.71 2.85
CA SER A 251 -10.23 -29.61 3.08
C SER A 251 -8.97 -28.89 3.58
N SER A 252 -8.77 -27.63 3.20
CA SER A 252 -7.58 -26.84 3.57
C SER A 252 -7.86 -25.35 3.57
N PHE A 253 -7.12 -24.60 4.40
CA PHE A 253 -7.23 -23.14 4.47
C PHE A 253 -6.35 -22.48 3.39
N HIS A 254 -7.00 -21.97 2.34
CA HIS A 254 -6.39 -21.25 1.21
C HIS A 254 -7.40 -20.24 0.62
N THR A 255 -6.92 -19.29 -0.19
CA THR A 255 -7.75 -18.29 -0.88
C THR A 255 -8.96 -18.95 -1.55
N PRO A 256 -10.20 -18.54 -1.20
CA PRO A 256 -11.40 -19.13 -1.77
C PRO A 256 -11.73 -18.60 -3.18
N PRO A 257 -12.62 -19.30 -3.91
CA PRO A 257 -13.29 -18.72 -5.08
C PRO A 257 -14.07 -17.45 -4.71
N LYS A 258 -14.36 -16.63 -5.72
CA LYS A 258 -15.17 -15.41 -5.55
C LYS A 258 -16.52 -15.70 -4.91
N HIS A 259 -16.95 -14.82 -4.00
CA HIS A 259 -18.20 -14.90 -3.24
C HIS A 259 -18.28 -16.12 -2.30
N VAL A 260 -17.14 -16.69 -1.96
CA VAL A 260 -16.99 -17.70 -0.91
C VAL A 260 -15.99 -17.19 0.11
N PHE A 261 -16.33 -17.28 1.39
CA PHE A 261 -15.42 -16.96 2.49
C PHE A 261 -14.91 -18.24 3.10
N ARG A 262 -13.59 -18.39 3.18
CA ARG A 262 -13.00 -19.56 3.81
C ARG A 262 -12.60 -19.25 5.23
N LEU A 263 -13.10 -20.06 6.15
CA LEU A 263 -12.98 -19.90 7.59
C LEU A 263 -12.08 -21.00 8.15
N TYR A 264 -11.10 -20.63 8.97
CA TYR A 264 -10.32 -21.55 9.76
C TYR A 264 -10.57 -21.34 11.24
N HIS A 265 -11.02 -22.41 11.90
CA HIS A 265 -11.18 -22.52 13.33
C HIS A 265 -10.49 -23.80 13.81
N ARG A 266 -10.17 -23.92 15.10
CA ARG A 266 -9.54 -25.13 15.66
C ARG A 266 -10.34 -26.41 15.42
N SER A 267 -11.66 -26.30 15.22
CA SER A 267 -12.54 -27.42 14.89
C SER A 267 -12.46 -27.88 13.42
N GLY A 268 -11.84 -27.11 12.52
CA GLY A 268 -11.77 -27.41 11.09
C GLY A 268 -11.81 -26.19 10.18
N VAL A 269 -11.84 -26.46 8.87
CA VAL A 269 -11.96 -25.44 7.82
C VAL A 269 -13.38 -25.49 7.26
N PHE A 270 -13.98 -24.33 7.02
CA PHE A 270 -15.36 -24.20 6.53
C PHE A 270 -15.43 -23.16 5.39
N ASP A 271 -16.29 -23.42 4.42
CA ASP A 271 -16.68 -22.46 3.40
C ASP A 271 -18.06 -21.89 3.73
N LEU A 272 -18.16 -20.57 3.67
CA LEU A 272 -19.41 -19.82 3.73
C LEU A 272 -19.63 -19.17 2.37
N ALA A 273 -20.62 -19.64 1.61
CA ALA A 273 -21.03 -18.99 0.37
C ALA A 273 -21.84 -17.72 0.68
N ALA A 274 -21.62 -16.65 -0.09
CA ALA A 274 -22.42 -15.43 -0.01
C ALA A 274 -23.91 -15.75 -0.25
N LYS A 275 -24.78 -15.30 0.66
CA LYS A 275 -26.23 -15.46 0.51
C LYS A 275 -26.80 -14.51 -0.53
N GLN A 276 -26.26 -13.30 -0.61
CA GLN A 276 -26.67 -12.29 -1.57
C GLN A 276 -25.45 -11.63 -2.21
N VAL A 277 -25.49 -11.44 -3.53
CA VAL A 277 -24.50 -10.63 -4.25
C VAL A 277 -25.26 -9.44 -4.85
N PRO A 278 -25.14 -8.24 -4.27
CA PRO A 278 -25.72 -7.03 -4.83
C PRO A 278 -25.17 -6.70 -6.23
N ASP A 279 -25.96 -5.94 -6.99
CA ASP A 279 -25.57 -5.44 -8.31
C ASP A 279 -24.81 -4.11 -8.26
N ASP A 280 -24.68 -3.43 -7.12
CA ASP A 280 -23.90 -2.20 -7.05
C ASP A 280 -22.38 -2.48 -7.01
N VAL A 281 -21.56 -1.50 -7.38
CA VAL A 281 -20.11 -1.69 -7.55
C VAL A 281 -19.36 -1.96 -6.24
N VAL A 282 -19.90 -1.53 -5.10
CA VAL A 282 -19.28 -1.73 -3.78
C VAL A 282 -19.84 -2.98 -3.09
N GLY A 283 -21.17 -3.11 -3.04
CA GLY A 283 -21.86 -4.19 -2.35
C GLY A 283 -21.60 -5.58 -2.91
N ARG A 284 -21.15 -5.68 -4.18
CA ARG A 284 -20.74 -6.93 -4.83
C ARG A 284 -19.35 -7.44 -4.43
N LEU A 285 -18.54 -6.61 -3.77
CA LEU A 285 -17.18 -6.96 -3.35
C LEU A 285 -17.23 -7.94 -2.18
N ASP A 286 -16.39 -8.97 -2.20
CA ASP A 286 -16.32 -9.98 -1.14
C ASP A 286 -16.13 -9.35 0.25
N CYS A 287 -15.30 -8.31 0.38
CA CYS A 287 -15.13 -7.59 1.64
C CYS A 287 -16.44 -6.94 2.15
N ALA A 288 -17.23 -6.31 1.27
CA ALA A 288 -18.50 -5.68 1.63
C ALA A 288 -19.58 -6.73 1.98
N ILE A 289 -19.60 -7.85 1.26
CA ILE A 289 -20.49 -8.98 1.53
C ILE A 289 -20.13 -9.61 2.89
N LEU A 290 -18.84 -9.81 3.18
CA LEU A 290 -18.37 -10.35 4.46
C LEU A 290 -18.84 -9.48 5.64
N GLU A 291 -18.64 -8.17 5.53
CA GLU A 291 -19.08 -7.19 6.54
C GLU A 291 -20.60 -7.22 6.76
N ARG A 292 -21.38 -7.37 5.68
CA ARG A 292 -22.83 -7.43 5.76
C ARG A 292 -23.33 -8.75 6.36
N GLU A 293 -22.73 -9.88 5.99
CA GLU A 293 -23.31 -11.20 6.25
C GLU A 293 -22.71 -11.90 7.46
N LEU A 294 -21.39 -11.81 7.68
CA LEU A 294 -20.71 -12.54 8.75
C LEU A 294 -20.51 -11.71 10.01
N TYR A 295 -20.13 -10.43 9.90
CA TYR A 295 -19.80 -9.62 11.08
C TYR A 295 -20.96 -9.50 12.09
N PRO A 296 -22.24 -9.34 11.66
CA PRO A 296 -23.36 -9.33 12.60
C PRO A 296 -23.53 -10.66 13.35
N GLN A 297 -23.17 -11.80 12.75
CA GLN A 297 -23.25 -13.11 13.40
C GLN A 297 -22.19 -13.28 14.49
N LEU A 298 -21.06 -12.59 14.35
CA LEU A 298 -19.97 -12.54 15.33
C LEU A 298 -20.12 -11.39 16.33
N GLY A 299 -21.15 -10.56 16.18
CA GLY A 299 -21.37 -9.38 17.03
C GLY A 299 -20.32 -8.27 16.85
N LEU A 300 -19.64 -8.23 15.72
CA LEU A 300 -18.61 -7.23 15.44
C LEU A 300 -19.24 -5.88 15.15
N THR A 301 -18.67 -4.84 15.74
CA THR A 301 -18.98 -3.43 15.46
C THR A 301 -17.70 -2.72 15.01
N HIS A 302 -17.81 -1.46 14.58
CA HIS A 302 -16.63 -0.68 14.21
C HIS A 302 -15.57 -0.61 15.32
N ASP A 303 -15.99 -0.44 16.59
CA ASP A 303 -15.06 -0.39 17.73
C ASP A 303 -14.25 -1.68 17.89
N HIS A 304 -14.84 -2.84 17.55
CA HIS A 304 -14.13 -4.12 17.59
C HIS A 304 -13.17 -4.28 16.40
N ILE A 305 -13.52 -3.75 15.23
CA ILE A 305 -12.68 -3.83 14.02
C ILE A 305 -11.37 -3.06 14.18
N VAL A 306 -11.38 -1.98 14.98
CA VAL A 306 -10.20 -1.15 15.25
C VAL A 306 -9.41 -1.58 16.48
N ASP A 307 -9.89 -2.55 17.26
CA ASP A 307 -9.20 -3.11 18.42
C ASP A 307 -8.44 -4.40 18.03
N PRO A 308 -7.09 -4.42 18.10
CA PRO A 308 -6.29 -5.61 17.84
C PRO A 308 -6.62 -6.82 18.72
N LYS A 309 -7.35 -6.66 19.83
CA LYS A 309 -7.84 -7.79 20.61
C LYS A 309 -8.98 -8.53 19.91
N HIS A 310 -9.70 -7.85 19.02
CA HIS A 310 -10.87 -8.37 18.35
C HIS A 310 -10.64 -8.61 16.87
N PHE A 311 -9.75 -7.86 16.23
CA PHE A 311 -9.63 -7.88 14.79
C PHE A 311 -8.24 -7.47 14.33
N ASP A 312 -7.68 -8.19 13.37
CA ASP A 312 -6.49 -7.76 12.65
C ASP A 312 -6.51 -8.24 11.20
N TYR A 313 -5.72 -7.57 10.38
CA TYR A 313 -5.67 -7.75 8.94
C TYR A 313 -4.33 -8.37 8.51
N TYR A 314 -4.40 -9.31 7.58
CA TYR A 314 -3.27 -10.08 7.07
C TYR A 314 -3.27 -10.11 5.53
N PRO A 315 -2.11 -10.01 4.86
CA PRO A 315 -2.05 -10.22 3.42
C PRO A 315 -2.29 -11.70 3.08
N GLU A 316 -2.76 -11.97 1.85
CA GLU A 316 -2.97 -13.33 1.31
C GLU A 316 -1.75 -14.26 1.45
N SER A 317 -0.53 -13.72 1.39
CA SER A 317 0.69 -14.51 1.58
C SER A 317 0.89 -15.02 3.02
N ALA A 318 0.14 -14.49 3.99
CA ALA A 318 0.27 -14.77 5.41
C ALA A 318 -0.79 -15.74 5.97
N LEU A 319 -1.50 -16.50 5.12
CA LEU A 319 -2.49 -17.50 5.55
C LEU A 319 -1.94 -18.48 6.60
N GLY A 320 -0.67 -18.88 6.48
CA GLY A 320 -0.01 -19.73 7.47
C GLY A 320 0.18 -19.05 8.84
N GLU A 321 0.49 -17.75 8.86
CA GLU A 321 0.61 -16.96 10.09
C GLU A 321 -0.75 -16.77 10.76
N MET A 322 -1.81 -16.53 9.97
CA MET A 322 -3.18 -16.45 10.47
C MET A 322 -3.61 -17.75 11.14
N LYS A 323 -3.34 -18.89 10.47
CA LYS A 323 -3.60 -20.22 11.04
C LYS A 323 -2.87 -20.39 12.38
N ALA A 324 -1.59 -20.03 12.43
CA ALA A 324 -0.80 -20.11 13.64
C ALA A 324 -1.31 -19.19 14.77
N ALA A 325 -1.85 -18.01 14.44
CA ALA A 325 -2.46 -17.11 15.42
C ALA A 325 -3.72 -17.73 16.05
N VAL A 326 -4.56 -18.40 15.26
CA VAL A 326 -5.70 -19.18 15.76
C VAL A 326 -5.26 -20.38 16.61
N ASP A 327 -4.23 -21.10 16.17
CA ASP A 327 -3.68 -22.24 16.90
C ASP A 327 -3.11 -21.82 18.27
N ARG A 328 -2.45 -20.67 18.36
CA ARG A 328 -1.97 -20.10 19.64
C ARG A 328 -3.10 -19.58 20.52
N GLY A 329 -4.22 -19.17 19.92
CA GLY A 329 -5.38 -18.63 20.63
C GLY A 329 -5.33 -17.12 20.77
N ASP A 330 -4.51 -16.46 19.95
CA ASP A 330 -4.50 -15.01 19.82
C ASP A 330 -5.83 -14.55 19.20
N TYR A 331 -6.37 -15.36 18.27
CA TYR A 331 -7.68 -15.17 17.65
C TYR A 331 -8.48 -16.48 17.62
N GLU A 332 -9.80 -16.38 17.55
CA GLU A 332 -10.71 -17.53 17.43
C GLU A 332 -10.82 -18.01 15.98
N LEU A 333 -10.89 -17.07 15.03
CA LEU A 333 -11.23 -17.34 13.64
C LEU A 333 -10.24 -16.66 12.68
N ALA A 334 -9.82 -17.37 11.64
CA ALA A 334 -9.12 -16.79 10.49
C ALA A 334 -10.03 -16.88 9.26
N ILE A 335 -10.12 -15.79 8.48
CA ILE A 335 -11.04 -15.63 7.36
C ILE A 335 -10.23 -15.22 6.13
N ALA A 336 -10.20 -16.09 5.12
CA ALA A 336 -9.64 -15.80 3.81
C ALA A 336 -10.73 -15.34 2.84
N LEU A 337 -10.41 -14.33 2.03
CA LEU A 337 -11.31 -13.73 1.03
C LEU A 337 -10.78 -13.94 -0.39
N HIS A 338 -11.65 -13.79 -1.38
CA HIS A 338 -11.21 -13.60 -2.76
C HIS A 338 -10.63 -12.19 -2.96
N PRO A 339 -9.49 -12.03 -3.67
CA PRO A 339 -8.93 -10.72 -3.97
C PRO A 339 -9.88 -9.87 -4.84
N VAL A 340 -9.84 -8.56 -4.62
CA VAL A 340 -10.55 -7.59 -5.47
C VAL A 340 -9.85 -7.50 -6.82
N ALA A 341 -10.59 -7.61 -7.93
CA ALA A 341 -10.01 -7.44 -9.26
C ALA A 341 -9.71 -5.96 -9.58
N ARG A 342 -8.74 -5.71 -10.47
CA ARG A 342 -8.39 -4.36 -10.92
C ARG A 342 -9.60 -3.63 -11.50
N GLU A 343 -10.39 -4.33 -12.29
CA GLU A 343 -11.59 -3.79 -12.95
C GLU A 343 -12.64 -3.37 -11.92
N GLU A 344 -12.76 -4.10 -10.81
CA GLU A 344 -13.68 -3.76 -9.72
C GLU A 344 -13.21 -2.52 -8.96
N LEU A 345 -11.91 -2.41 -8.69
CA LEU A 345 -11.34 -1.20 -8.10
C LEU A 345 -11.54 0.03 -8.97
N MET A 346 -11.26 -0.09 -10.27
CA MET A 346 -11.46 0.99 -11.22
C MET A 346 -12.94 1.35 -11.33
N ALA A 347 -13.85 0.37 -11.33
CA ALA A 347 -15.29 0.62 -11.37
C ALA A 347 -15.80 1.37 -10.14
N VAL A 348 -15.33 1.03 -8.92
CA VAL A 348 -15.67 1.79 -7.71
C VAL A 348 -15.10 3.21 -7.76
N ALA A 349 -13.84 3.35 -8.20
CA ALA A 349 -13.19 4.64 -8.33
C ALA A 349 -13.91 5.57 -9.33
N ASP A 350 -14.33 5.02 -10.47
CA ASP A 350 -15.07 5.74 -11.51
C ASP A 350 -16.47 6.13 -11.04
N ALA A 351 -17.19 5.23 -10.34
CA ALA A 351 -18.47 5.57 -9.73
C ALA A 351 -18.32 6.70 -8.69
N GLY A 352 -17.20 6.71 -7.95
CA GLY A 352 -16.83 7.78 -7.01
C GLY A 352 -16.65 9.17 -7.64
N LEU A 353 -16.48 9.26 -8.97
CA LEU A 353 -16.43 10.53 -9.70
C LEU A 353 -17.81 11.19 -9.86
N GLU A 354 -18.86 10.37 -9.86
CA GLU A 354 -20.26 10.80 -9.96
C GLU A 354 -20.86 11.00 -8.57
N ASP A 355 -20.59 10.07 -7.65
CA ASP A 355 -21.02 10.12 -6.26
C ASP A 355 -19.82 9.94 -5.31
N PRO A 356 -19.32 11.01 -4.67
CA PRO A 356 -18.17 10.96 -3.76
C PRO A 356 -18.33 10.06 -2.54
N ASP A 357 -19.54 9.62 -2.21
CA ASP A 357 -19.81 8.68 -1.11
C ASP A 357 -19.60 7.22 -1.52
N VAL A 358 -19.51 6.93 -2.83
CA VAL A 358 -19.17 5.61 -3.37
C VAL A 358 -17.67 5.37 -3.21
N VAL A 359 -17.32 4.66 -2.16
CA VAL A 359 -15.96 4.21 -1.86
C VAL A 359 -15.98 2.75 -1.40
N MET A 360 -14.84 2.08 -1.54
CA MET A 360 -14.64 0.77 -0.93
C MET A 360 -14.66 0.87 0.60
N PRO A 361 -15.05 -0.22 1.29
CA PRO A 361 -14.71 -0.40 2.69
C PRO A 361 -13.21 -0.22 2.93
N GLU A 362 -12.86 0.12 4.15
CA GLU A 362 -11.45 0.25 4.50
C GLU A 362 -10.73 -1.08 4.39
N LYS A 363 -9.46 -1.01 4.00
CA LYS A 363 -8.61 -2.21 3.95
C LYS A 363 -9.21 -3.30 3.04
N SER A 364 -9.92 -2.93 1.98
CA SER A 364 -10.47 -3.87 0.98
C SER A 364 -9.42 -4.49 0.07
N THR A 365 -8.30 -3.81 -0.15
CA THR A 365 -7.27 -4.21 -1.12
C THR A 365 -5.88 -4.23 -0.50
N PHE A 366 -5.09 -5.25 -0.85
CA PHE A 366 -3.67 -5.30 -0.52
C PHE A 366 -2.82 -5.31 -1.78
N PHE A 367 -2.24 -4.16 -2.14
CA PHE A 367 -1.31 -4.06 -3.26
C PHE A 367 0.05 -4.65 -2.90
N SER A 368 0.50 -5.64 -3.69
CA SER A 368 1.74 -6.39 -3.46
C SER A 368 2.66 -6.39 -4.71
N PRO A 369 3.99 -6.41 -4.52
CA PRO A 369 4.67 -6.00 -3.29
C PRO A 369 4.31 -4.55 -2.92
N LYS A 370 4.51 -4.11 -1.69
CA LYS A 370 4.46 -2.69 -1.33
C LYS A 370 5.61 -1.92 -1.99
N ILE A 371 5.65 -0.60 -1.82
CA ILE A 371 6.74 0.25 -2.32
C ILE A 371 7.66 0.63 -1.15
N HIS A 372 8.96 0.46 -1.32
CA HIS A 372 9.95 0.89 -0.33
C HIS A 372 9.84 2.39 -0.04
N THR A 373 9.85 2.73 1.24
CA THR A 373 10.03 4.09 1.74
C THR A 373 11.52 4.41 1.82
N GLY A 374 11.90 5.65 1.51
CA GLY A 374 13.30 6.10 1.59
C GLY A 374 14.13 5.88 0.33
N LEU A 375 13.57 5.31 -0.75
CA LEU A 375 14.21 5.30 -2.07
C LEU A 375 14.44 6.73 -2.60
N PHE A 376 13.56 7.65 -2.23
CA PHE A 376 13.72 9.07 -2.44
C PHE A 376 12.97 9.84 -1.34
N LEU A 377 13.56 10.91 -0.82
CA LEU A 377 12.91 11.89 0.05
C LEU A 377 12.70 13.14 -0.79
N TYR A 378 11.47 13.35 -1.24
CA TYR A 378 11.14 14.44 -2.15
C TYR A 378 10.96 15.75 -1.39
N ARG A 379 11.71 16.78 -1.76
CA ARG A 379 11.57 18.12 -1.20
C ARG A 379 10.34 18.77 -1.81
N HIS A 380 9.23 18.76 -1.07
CA HIS A 380 7.98 19.37 -1.51
C HIS A 380 8.05 20.90 -1.43
N THR A 381 7.14 21.56 -2.14
CA THR A 381 6.95 23.01 -2.09
C THR A 381 5.48 23.31 -1.78
N TYR A 382 5.21 24.47 -1.21
CA TYR A 382 3.87 24.96 -0.92
C TYR A 382 3.44 25.99 -1.96
N ALA A 383 2.15 26.01 -2.28
CA ALA A 383 1.54 26.99 -3.18
C ALA A 383 1.54 28.41 -2.60
#